data_AF-A0A202DGU5-F1
#
_entry.id   AF-A0A202DGU5-F1
#
_cell.length_a   1.000
_cell.length_b   1.000
_cell.length_c   1.000
_cell.angle_alpha   90.00
_cell.angle_beta   90.00
_cell.angle_gamma   90.00
#
_symmetry.space_group_name_H-M   'P 1'
#
loop_
_entity.id
_entity.type
_entity.pdbx_description
1 polymer ?
#
loop_
_entity_poly.entity_id
_entity_poly.type
_entity_poly.pdbx_seq_one_letter_code
_entity_poly.pdbx_strand_id
1 'polypeptide(L)'
;IARALAVNPSLIIADEPVSALDVSVQVQILNLMKSLQERMNLSYLFIAHDLAVVRYMCEHICVMYLGKIVESAPAEELFDKPSHPYTEALLSAVPDVDKGLRTRESGSERIVLKGDVPSATDDIPGCPFHPRCHRAQEKCSEEVPLPTDNGQRTTDDGIKRMVCCHYPLTGS
;
A
#
# COMPACT_ATOMS: atom_id res chain seq x y z
N ILE A 1 9.85 14.08 15.83
CA ILE A 1 10.20 12.82 16.55
C ILE A 1 10.42 13.06 18.04
N ALA A 2 11.46 13.80 18.47
CA ALA A 2 11.78 13.97 19.90
C ALA A 2 10.60 14.42 20.79
N ARG A 3 9.81 15.40 20.35
CA ARG A 3 8.60 15.85 21.06
C ARG A 3 7.57 14.74 21.28
N ALA A 4 7.40 13.85 20.30
CA ALA A 4 6.47 12.72 20.43
C ALA A 4 7.02 11.65 21.40
N LEU A 5 8.34 11.46 21.43
CA LEU A 5 8.99 10.51 22.34
C LEU A 5 9.05 10.99 23.80
N ALA A 6 8.92 12.29 24.05
CA ALA A 6 9.03 12.87 25.40
C ALA A 6 8.01 12.30 26.41
N VAL A 7 6.91 11.71 25.92
CA VAL A 7 5.86 11.08 26.74
C VAL A 7 5.98 9.56 26.83
N ASN A 8 7.10 8.98 26.35
CA ASN A 8 7.33 7.53 26.29
C ASN A 8 6.14 6.74 25.69
N PRO A 9 5.72 7.06 24.46
CA PRO A 9 4.58 6.38 23.84
C PRO A 9 4.91 4.93 23.50
N SER A 10 3.89 4.07 23.40
CA SER A 10 4.01 2.76 22.76
C SER A 10 3.71 2.82 21.25
N LEU A 11 2.98 3.83 20.79
CA LEU A 11 2.56 4.02 19.40
C LEU A 11 2.82 5.45 18.92
N ILE A 12 3.37 5.59 17.72
CA ILE A 12 3.50 6.86 17.01
C ILE A 12 2.75 6.79 15.68
N ILE A 13 1.89 7.77 15.43
CA ILE A 13 1.28 8.00 14.12
C ILE A 13 2.16 8.98 13.35
N ALA A 14 2.70 8.54 12.22
CA ALA A 14 3.59 9.31 11.38
C ALA A 14 2.90 9.58 10.04
N ASP A 15 2.35 10.80 9.91
CA ASP A 15 1.64 11.25 8.71
C ASP A 15 2.59 12.02 7.79
N GLU A 16 2.88 11.43 6.63
CA GLU A 16 3.87 11.89 5.65
C GLU A 16 5.18 12.44 6.26
N PRO A 17 5.85 11.68 7.14
CA PRO A 17 6.90 12.24 8.01
C PRO A 17 8.17 12.68 7.26
N VAL A 18 8.31 12.32 5.98
CA VAL A 18 9.49 12.55 5.16
C VAL A 18 9.20 13.22 3.80
N SER A 19 7.95 13.56 3.49
CA SER A 19 7.55 14.02 2.15
C SER A 19 8.17 15.36 1.74
N ALA A 20 8.48 16.23 2.71
CA ALA A 20 9.08 17.54 2.48
C ALA A 20 10.62 17.53 2.47
N LEU A 21 11.26 16.37 2.58
CA LEU A 21 12.71 16.24 2.73
C LEU A 21 13.35 15.77 1.42
N ASP A 22 14.60 16.17 1.19
CA ASP A 22 15.40 15.61 0.10
C ASP A 22 15.72 14.13 0.36
N VAL A 23 15.97 13.36 -0.71
CA VAL A 23 16.17 11.91 -0.64
C VAL A 23 17.26 11.50 0.35
N SER A 24 18.34 12.28 0.50
CA SER A 24 19.43 11.93 1.40
C SER A 24 19.02 12.06 2.87
N VAL A 25 18.25 13.10 3.20
CA VAL A 25 17.72 13.34 4.54
C VAL A 25 16.57 12.39 4.85
N GLN A 26 15.72 12.05 3.87
CA GLN A 26 14.68 11.03 4.04
C GLN A 26 15.29 9.73 4.57
N VAL A 27 16.33 9.20 3.91
CA VAL A 27 17.01 7.96 4.33
C VAL A 27 17.54 8.07 5.76
N GLN A 28 18.16 9.20 6.13
CA GLN A 28 18.65 9.41 7.49
C GLN A 28 17.52 9.39 8.54
N ILE A 29 16.39 10.03 8.25
CA ILE A 29 15.23 10.06 9.14
C ILE A 29 14.59 8.67 9.26
N LEU A 30 14.44 7.94 8.16
CA LEU A 30 13.89 6.58 8.18
C LEU A 30 14.77 5.62 9.00
N ASN A 31 16.09 5.66 8.79
CA ASN A 31 17.06 4.90 9.59
C ASN A 31 16.96 5.25 11.09
N LEU A 32 16.84 6.53 11.42
CA LEU A 32 16.64 6.98 12.79
C LEU A 32 15.35 6.41 13.38
N MET A 33 14.23 6.53 12.66
CA MET A 33 12.93 6.01 13.10
C MET A 33 12.98 4.51 13.38
N LYS A 34 13.60 3.72 12.49
CA LYS A 34 13.78 2.27 12.65
C LYS A 34 14.64 1.94 13.87
N SER A 35 15.75 2.65 14.07
CA SER A 35 16.61 2.48 15.25
C SER A 35 15.87 2.78 16.57
N LEU A 36 14.97 3.77 16.55
CA LEU A 36 14.14 4.11 17.71
C LEU A 36 13.07 3.05 17.96
N GLN A 37 12.51 2.46 16.89
CA GLN A 37 11.57 1.35 16.97
C GLN A 37 12.16 0.21 17.79
N GLU A 38 13.34 -0.25 17.39
CA GLU A 38 14.04 -1.39 18.00
C GLU A 38 14.46 -1.08 19.44
N ARG A 39 15.04 0.11 19.66
CA ARG A 39 15.59 0.48 20.98
C ARG A 39 14.53 0.78 22.03
N MET A 40 13.35 1.25 21.62
CA MET A 40 12.30 1.70 22.53
C MET A 40 11.04 0.83 22.45
N ASN A 41 11.05 -0.23 21.64
CA ASN A 41 9.91 -1.12 21.40
C ASN A 41 8.65 -0.34 20.97
N LEU A 42 8.81 0.57 20.00
CA LEU A 42 7.74 1.41 19.49
C LEU A 42 6.98 0.70 18.37
N SER A 43 5.69 0.96 18.28
CA SER A 43 4.89 0.69 17.08
C SER A 43 4.73 1.98 16.27
N TYR A 44 4.77 1.86 14.94
CA TYR A 44 4.47 2.96 14.03
C TYR A 44 3.21 2.66 13.22
N LEU A 45 2.29 3.62 13.18
CA LEU A 45 1.32 3.74 12.10
C LEU A 45 1.87 4.77 11.11
N PHE A 46 2.37 4.29 9.98
CA PHE A 46 3.05 5.12 8.99
C PHE A 46 2.14 5.37 7.79
N ILE A 47 1.94 6.64 7.43
CA ILE A 47 1.10 7.06 6.30
C ILE A 47 2.01 7.75 5.27
N ALA A 48 2.07 7.20 4.06
CA ALA A 48 2.85 7.76 2.97
C ALA A 48 2.31 7.31 1.61
N HIS A 49 2.61 8.10 0.58
CA HIS A 49 2.30 7.79 -0.81
C HIS A 49 3.49 7.19 -1.59
N ASP A 50 4.70 7.24 -1.03
CA ASP A 50 5.89 6.63 -1.63
C ASP A 50 6.03 5.16 -1.19
N LEU A 51 5.80 4.25 -2.13
CA LEU A 51 5.85 2.81 -1.88
C LEU A 51 7.26 2.31 -1.53
N ALA A 52 8.34 2.96 -1.96
CA ALA A 52 9.70 2.57 -1.56
C ALA A 52 9.93 2.85 -0.06
N VAL A 53 9.43 3.99 0.43
CA VAL A 53 9.45 4.33 1.86
C VAL A 53 8.59 3.37 2.67
N VAL A 54 7.37 3.09 2.20
CA VAL A 54 6.45 2.16 2.87
C VAL A 54 7.06 0.75 2.94
N ARG A 55 7.63 0.25 1.84
CA ARG A 55 8.31 -1.06 1.79
C ARG A 55 9.45 -1.16 2.81
N TYR A 56 10.19 -0.08 3.02
CA TYR A 56 11.32 -0.06 3.94
C TYR A 56 10.90 -0.02 5.42
N MET A 57 9.81 0.69 5.73
CA MET A 57 9.37 0.95 7.11
C MET A 57 8.32 -0.02 7.66
N CYS A 58 7.51 -0.64 6.80
CA CYS A 58 6.30 -1.33 7.23
C CYS A 58 6.41 -2.84 7.04
N GLU A 59 5.97 -3.60 8.05
CA GLU A 59 5.82 -5.06 7.97
C GLU A 59 4.46 -5.46 7.38
N HIS A 60 3.45 -4.59 7.55
CA HIS A 60 2.09 -4.78 7.05
C HIS A 60 1.57 -3.49 6.45
N ILE A 61 0.86 -3.57 5.33
CA ILE A 61 0.46 -2.43 4.51
C ILE A 61 -1.04 -2.48 4.24
N CYS A 62 -1.70 -1.33 4.41
CA CYS A 62 -3.06 -1.09 3.96
C CYS A 62 -3.04 -0.09 2.80
N VAL A 63 -3.58 -0.47 1.65
CA VAL A 63 -3.74 0.39 0.47
C VAL A 63 -5.14 0.97 0.47
N MET A 64 -5.23 2.30 0.30
CA MET A 64 -6.49 3.03 0.31
C MET A 64 -6.78 3.68 -1.04
N TYR A 65 -8.05 3.70 -1.43
CA TYR A 65 -8.56 4.48 -2.55
C TYR A 65 -9.85 5.19 -2.12
N LEU A 66 -9.91 6.51 -2.30
CA LEU A 66 -11.03 7.38 -1.87
C LEU A 66 -11.48 7.11 -0.42
N GLY A 67 -10.53 6.98 0.51
CA GLY A 67 -10.82 6.78 1.94
C GLY A 67 -11.26 5.36 2.30
N LYS A 68 -11.26 4.40 1.37
CA LYS A 68 -11.58 2.99 1.62
C LYS A 68 -10.35 2.12 1.52
N ILE A 69 -10.15 1.19 2.45
CA ILE A 69 -9.11 0.16 2.32
C ILE A 69 -9.55 -0.80 1.21
N VAL A 70 -8.74 -0.89 0.17
CA VAL A 70 -8.99 -1.76 -0.98
C VAL A 70 -8.16 -3.04 -0.92
N GLU A 71 -7.02 -3.00 -0.24
CA GLU A 71 -6.16 -4.14 0.00
C GLU A 71 -5.38 -3.97 1.30
N SER A 72 -5.15 -5.08 2.00
CA SER A 72 -4.35 -5.16 3.22
C SER A 72 -3.59 -6.48 3.21
N ALA A 73 -2.28 -6.46 3.40
CA ALA A 73 -1.45 -7.66 3.40
C ALA A 73 -0.09 -7.40 4.07
N PRO A 74 0.66 -8.45 4.47
CA PRO A 74 2.07 -8.32 4.78
C PRO A 74 2.82 -7.63 3.64
N ALA A 75 3.82 -6.81 3.95
CA ALA A 75 4.49 -5.98 2.96
C ALA A 75 5.06 -6.81 1.82
N GLU A 76 5.86 -7.84 2.12
CA GLU A 76 6.45 -8.74 1.11
C GLU A 76 5.39 -9.32 0.17
N GLU A 77 4.30 -9.83 0.75
CA GLU A 77 3.18 -10.41 0.01
C GLU A 77 2.42 -9.42 -0.88
N LEU A 78 2.32 -8.16 -0.46
CA LEU A 78 1.67 -7.09 -1.22
C LEU A 78 2.50 -6.71 -2.44
N PHE A 79 3.82 -6.58 -2.28
CA PHE A 79 4.75 -6.25 -3.36
C PHE A 79 4.90 -7.40 -4.36
N ASP A 80 4.92 -8.65 -3.89
CA ASP A 80 5.10 -9.83 -4.75
C ASP A 80 3.81 -10.23 -5.48
N LYS A 81 2.66 -10.17 -4.79
CA LYS A 81 1.38 -10.67 -5.30
C LYS A 81 0.24 -9.71 -4.93
N PRO A 82 0.16 -8.52 -5.55
CA PRO A 82 -0.99 -7.64 -5.35
C PRO A 82 -2.29 -8.33 -5.78
N SER A 83 -3.35 -8.15 -4.99
CA SER A 83 -4.67 -8.73 -5.23
C SER A 83 -5.66 -7.73 -5.81
N HIS A 84 -5.52 -6.44 -5.52
CA HIS A 84 -6.40 -5.41 -6.04
C HIS A 84 -5.80 -4.77 -7.32
N PRO A 85 -6.57 -4.57 -8.40
CA PRO A 85 -6.06 -3.93 -9.63
C PRO A 85 -5.47 -2.53 -9.42
N TYR A 86 -5.97 -1.80 -8.42
CA TYR A 86 -5.34 -0.53 -8.02
C TYR A 86 -3.92 -0.72 -7.47
N THR A 87 -3.72 -1.68 -6.58
CA THR A 87 -2.40 -1.99 -6.01
C THR A 87 -1.44 -2.48 -7.10
N GLU A 88 -1.91 -3.33 -8.02
CA GLU A 88 -1.15 -3.75 -9.21
C GLU A 88 -0.70 -2.55 -10.03
N ALA A 89 -1.60 -1.60 -10.31
CA ALA A 89 -1.27 -0.39 -11.06
C ALA A 89 -0.25 0.49 -10.31
N LEU A 90 -0.40 0.67 -8.99
CA LEU A 90 0.57 1.40 -8.17
C LEU A 90 1.96 0.77 -8.24
N LEU A 91 2.05 -0.55 -8.04
CA LEU A 91 3.32 -1.28 -8.05
C LEU A 91 3.97 -1.29 -9.43
N SER A 92 3.19 -1.34 -10.51
CA SER A 92 3.71 -1.23 -11.88
C SER A 92 4.44 0.09 -12.18
N ALA A 93 4.24 1.12 -11.35
CA ALA A 93 4.89 2.42 -11.47
C ALA A 93 6.17 2.55 -10.62
N VAL A 94 6.44 1.61 -9.71
CA VAL A 94 7.61 1.64 -8.82
C VAL A 94 8.82 1.03 -9.54
N PRO A 95 9.98 1.71 -9.60
CA PRO A 95 11.21 1.13 -10.11
C PRO A 95 11.63 -0.07 -9.27
N ASP A 96 11.86 -1.23 -9.90
CA ASP A 96 12.34 -2.43 -9.23
C ASP A 96 13.83 -2.29 -8.90
N VAL A 97 14.15 -2.04 -7.62
CA VAL A 97 15.53 -1.74 -7.17
C VAL A 97 16.34 -3.02 -6.94
N ASP A 98 15.68 -4.15 -6.68
CA ASP A 98 16.33 -5.44 -6.35
C ASP A 98 16.66 -6.27 -7.59
N LYS A 99 15.99 -6.03 -8.72
CA LYS A 99 16.35 -6.63 -10.02
C LYS A 99 17.51 -5.86 -10.64
N GLY A 100 18.70 -6.03 -10.05
CA GLY A 100 19.92 -5.37 -10.51
C GLY A 100 20.13 -5.52 -12.01
N LEU A 101 19.96 -4.42 -12.77
CA LEU A 101 20.30 -4.24 -14.20
C LEU A 101 19.95 -5.38 -15.18
N ARG A 102 19.14 -6.36 -14.78
CA ARG A 102 18.62 -7.41 -15.64
C ARG A 102 17.29 -6.92 -16.17
N THR A 103 17.43 -6.29 -17.34
CA THR A 103 16.41 -6.13 -18.37
C THR A 103 15.06 -5.61 -17.88
N ARG A 104 14.69 -4.44 -18.42
CA ARG A 104 13.31 -3.93 -18.53
C ARG A 104 12.35 -4.89 -19.27
N GLU A 105 12.74 -6.14 -19.47
CA GLU A 105 12.07 -7.19 -20.24
C GLU A 105 11.48 -8.30 -19.35
N SER A 106 11.69 -8.28 -18.03
CA SER A 106 10.94 -9.13 -17.09
C SER A 106 9.79 -8.37 -16.43
N GLY A 107 8.76 -8.06 -17.23
CA GLY A 107 7.46 -8.71 -16.98
C GLY A 107 6.29 -7.93 -16.40
N SER A 108 6.29 -6.60 -16.33
CA SER A 108 5.02 -5.87 -16.14
C SER A 108 5.05 -4.56 -16.93
N GLU A 109 4.24 -4.49 -17.98
CA GLU A 109 3.99 -3.22 -18.67
C GLU A 109 3.40 -2.23 -17.66
N ARG A 110 3.95 -1.01 -17.61
CA ARG A 110 3.44 0.04 -16.72
C ARG A 110 1.96 0.26 -17.00
N ILE A 111 1.11 0.05 -15.99
CA ILE A 111 -0.33 0.22 -16.12
C ILE A 111 -0.63 1.72 -16.01
N VAL A 112 -1.10 2.31 -17.11
CA VAL A 112 -1.52 3.71 -17.12
C VAL A 112 -3.02 3.76 -16.84
N LEU A 113 -3.37 4.19 -15.63
CA LEU A 113 -4.75 4.42 -15.25
C LEU A 113 -5.32 5.61 -16.04
N LYS A 114 -6.49 5.39 -16.66
CA LYS A 114 -7.20 6.42 -17.44
C LYS A 114 -8.10 7.26 -16.51
N GLY A 115 -8.37 8.49 -16.96
CA GLY A 115 -9.24 9.43 -16.25
C GLY A 115 -8.63 10.03 -14.99
N ASP A 116 -9.26 11.11 -14.52
CA ASP A 116 -8.88 11.80 -13.30
C ASP A 116 -9.32 11.02 -12.05
N VAL A 117 -8.66 11.28 -10.92
CA VAL A 117 -9.08 10.76 -9.62
C VAL A 117 -10.41 11.43 -9.26
N PRO A 118 -11.50 10.67 -9.01
CA PRO A 118 -12.76 11.25 -8.55
C PRO A 118 -12.60 11.93 -7.19
N SER A 119 -13.51 12.84 -6.84
CA SER A 119 -13.59 13.36 -5.49
C SER A 119 -14.09 12.29 -4.53
N ALA A 120 -13.64 12.33 -3.27
CA ALA A 120 -14.19 11.49 -2.21
C ALA A 120 -15.67 11.80 -1.88
N THR A 121 -16.18 12.92 -2.39
CA THR A 121 -17.59 13.35 -2.27
C THR A 121 -18.45 12.94 -3.46
N ASP A 122 -17.86 12.40 -4.52
CA ASP A 122 -18.61 11.98 -5.70
C ASP A 122 -19.45 10.74 -5.37
N ASP A 123 -20.69 10.72 -5.87
CA ASP A 123 -21.58 9.56 -5.72
C ASP A 123 -21.23 8.51 -6.78
N ILE A 124 -20.30 7.60 -6.43
CA ILE A 124 -19.85 6.52 -7.28
C ILE A 124 -20.53 5.22 -6.82
N PRO A 125 -21.50 4.69 -7.59
CA PRO A 125 -22.13 3.42 -7.25
C PRO A 125 -21.11 2.27 -7.37
N GLY A 126 -21.32 1.24 -6.56
CA GLY A 126 -20.48 0.04 -6.56
C GLY A 126 -19.04 0.25 -6.07
N CYS A 127 -18.08 -0.37 -6.73
CA CYS A 127 -16.65 -0.26 -6.39
C CYS A 127 -16.12 1.15 -6.70
N PRO A 128 -15.56 1.89 -5.72
CA PRO A 128 -15.06 3.26 -5.96
C PRO A 128 -13.99 3.36 -7.04
N PHE A 129 -13.24 2.29 -7.29
CA PHE A 129 -12.17 2.26 -8.29
C PHE A 129 -12.65 1.88 -9.70
N HIS A 130 -13.88 1.39 -9.87
CA HIS A 130 -14.36 0.92 -11.18
C HIS A 130 -14.22 1.91 -12.34
N PRO A 131 -14.35 3.26 -12.16
CA PRO A 131 -14.23 4.20 -13.28
C PRO A 131 -12.81 4.26 -13.89
N ARG A 132 -11.80 3.83 -13.13
CA ARG A 132 -10.38 3.87 -13.53
C ARG A 132 -9.74 2.48 -13.60
N CYS A 133 -10.42 1.46 -13.11
CA CYS A 133 -9.93 0.10 -13.08
C CYS A 133 -9.82 -0.48 -14.50
N HIS A 134 -8.62 -0.90 -14.90
CA HIS A 134 -8.36 -1.56 -16.18
C HIS A 134 -9.00 -2.95 -16.30
N ARG A 135 -9.60 -3.46 -15.23
CA ARG A 135 -10.27 -4.77 -15.13
C ARG A 135 -11.74 -4.66 -14.69
N ALA A 136 -12.33 -3.47 -14.74
CA ALA A 136 -13.73 -3.27 -14.35
C ALA A 136 -14.66 -4.16 -15.19
N GLN A 137 -15.67 -4.75 -14.53
CA GLN A 137 -16.78 -5.45 -15.17
C GLN A 137 -18.10 -4.81 -14.73
N GLU A 138 -19.21 -5.23 -15.33
CA GLU A 138 -20.57 -4.70 -15.06
C GLU A 138 -20.92 -4.69 -13.57
N LYS A 139 -20.64 -5.79 -12.85
CA LYS A 139 -20.88 -5.88 -11.41
C LYS A 139 -20.17 -4.80 -10.58
N CYS A 140 -19.03 -4.30 -11.06
CA CYS A 140 -18.23 -3.31 -10.34
C CYS A 140 -18.88 -1.93 -10.27
N SER A 141 -19.75 -1.55 -11.22
CA SER A 141 -20.49 -0.29 -11.17
C SER A 141 -21.79 -0.37 -10.36
N GLU A 142 -22.23 -1.58 -10.02
CA GLU A 142 -23.54 -1.80 -9.37
C GLU A 142 -23.41 -2.13 -7.88
N GLU A 143 -22.39 -2.92 -7.52
CA GLU A 143 -22.23 -3.46 -6.17
C GLU A 143 -20.91 -3.07 -5.53
N VAL A 144 -20.94 -2.72 -4.24
CA VAL A 144 -19.72 -2.50 -3.46
C VAL A 144 -19.12 -3.87 -3.15
N PRO A 145 -17.84 -4.13 -3.49
CA PRO A 145 -17.21 -5.40 -3.15
C PRO A 145 -17.05 -5.51 -1.64
N LEU A 146 -17.46 -6.66 -1.09
CA LEU A 146 -17.22 -6.97 0.32
C LEU A 146 -15.74 -7.33 0.53
N PRO A 147 -15.18 -7.06 1.72
CA PRO A 147 -13.86 -7.53 2.07
C PRO A 147 -13.81 -9.06 2.05
N THR A 148 -12.88 -9.65 1.29
CA THR A 148 -12.62 -11.09 1.26
C THR A 148 -11.19 -11.39 1.68
N ASP A 149 -10.97 -12.56 2.29
CA ASP A 149 -9.64 -13.13 2.40
C ASP A 149 -9.33 -13.83 1.07
N ASN A 150 -8.32 -13.37 0.32
CA ASN A 150 -8.02 -13.87 -1.02
C ASN A 150 -7.42 -15.31 -1.02
N GLY A 151 -8.01 -16.25 -0.27
CA GLY A 151 -7.51 -17.60 -0.05
C GLY A 151 -6.39 -17.67 0.99
N GLN A 152 -6.78 -17.85 2.25
CA GLN A 152 -6.03 -18.37 3.41
C GLN A 152 -4.49 -18.47 3.29
N ARG A 153 -3.78 -17.44 3.78
CA ARG A 153 -2.57 -17.60 4.59
C ARG A 153 -2.63 -16.62 5.75
N THR A 154 -2.55 -17.16 6.97
CA THR A 154 -2.30 -16.41 8.20
C THR A 154 -0.81 -16.44 8.46
N THR A 155 -0.19 -15.30 8.72
CA THR A 155 1.10 -15.27 9.42
C THR A 155 0.91 -15.80 10.86
N ASP A 156 2.00 -16.16 11.53
CA ASP A 156 1.96 -16.62 12.93
C ASP A 156 1.30 -15.60 13.89
N ASP A 157 1.20 -14.32 13.49
CA ASP A 157 0.54 -13.22 14.22
C ASP A 157 -0.95 -13.03 13.89
N GLY A 158 -1.55 -13.89 13.05
CA GLY A 158 -2.98 -13.88 12.73
C GLY A 158 -3.44 -12.78 11.77
N ILE A 159 -2.51 -12.04 11.15
CA ILE A 159 -2.84 -10.99 10.19
C ILE A 159 -3.20 -11.62 8.85
N LYS A 160 -4.45 -11.43 8.43
CA LYS A 160 -4.99 -11.99 7.19
C LYS A 160 -4.89 -10.98 6.06
N ARG A 161 -4.55 -11.47 4.86
CA ARG A 161 -4.79 -10.71 3.63
C ARG A 161 -6.28 -10.39 3.51
N MET A 162 -6.58 -9.15 3.16
CA MET A 162 -7.92 -8.67 2.88
C MET A 162 -7.91 -7.91 1.56
N VAL A 163 -8.90 -8.14 0.70
CA VAL A 163 -9.10 -7.40 -0.54
C VAL A 163 -10.58 -7.05 -0.72
N CYS A 164 -10.86 -5.84 -1.17
CA CYS A 164 -12.21 -5.38 -1.51
C CYS A 164 -12.34 -5.34 -3.04
N CYS A 165 -12.44 -6.50 -3.69
CA CYS A 165 -12.58 -6.61 -5.14
C CYS A 165 -13.51 -7.77 -5.51
N HIS A 166 -14.42 -7.57 -6.47
CA HIS A 166 -15.25 -8.64 -7.03
C HIS A 166 -14.45 -9.67 -7.82
N TYR A 167 -13.33 -9.24 -8.41
CA TYR A 167 -12.46 -10.07 -9.26
C TYR A 167 -10.99 -9.87 -8.84
N PRO A 168 -10.58 -10.37 -7.65
CA PRO A 168 -9.21 -10.24 -7.19
C PRO A 168 -8.23 -10.88 -8.17
N LEU A 169 -7.02 -10.32 -8.24
CA LEU A 169 -5.91 -10.95 -8.91
C LEU A 169 -5.52 -12.21 -8.13
N THR A 170 -5.58 -13.36 -8.79
CA THR A 170 -5.04 -14.61 -8.29
C THR A 170 -3.64 -14.73 -8.87
N GLY A 171 -2.60 -14.59 -8.05
CA GLY A 171 -1.21 -14.67 -8.52
C GLY A 171 -0.98 -15.95 -9.33
N SER A 172 -0.52 -15.79 -10.57
CA SER A 172 -0.04 -16.88 -11.44
C SER A 172 1.23 -17.52 -10.90
#